data_AF-G8G1V4-F1
#
_entry.id   AF-G8G1V4-F1
#
_cell.length_a   1.000
_cell.length_b   1.000
_cell.length_c   1.000
_cell.angle_alpha   90.00
_cell.angle_beta   90.00
_cell.angle_gamma   90.00
#
_symmetry.space_group_name_H-M   'P 1'
#
loop_
_entity.id
_entity.type
_entity.pdbx_description
1 polymer ?
#
loop_
_entity_poly.entity_id
_entity_poly.type
_entity_poly.pdbx_seq_one_letter_code
_entity_poly.pdbx_strand_id
1 'polypeptide(L)'
;YFLKYLLGTSNGVQGNDLGPQDAKPVEVKWHAQGPEGKLDLLVTLDFRMSTTCLYSDIVLPTATWYEKNDLNTSDMHPFIHPLSAAVDPAWQGRSDWEIYKG
;
A
#
# COMPACT_ATOMS: atom_id res chain seq x y z
N TYR A 1 -8.81 11.06 -3.21
CA TYR A 1 -7.55 11.71 -2.81
C TYR A 1 -6.30 10.92 -3.21
N PHE A 2 -6.14 9.65 -2.78
CA PHE A 2 -4.98 8.82 -3.15
C PHE A 2 -4.77 8.75 -4.68
N LEU A 3 -5.82 8.38 -5.44
CA LEU A 3 -5.78 8.34 -6.90
C LEU A 3 -5.37 9.68 -7.54
N LYS A 4 -5.86 10.81 -7.02
CA LYS A 4 -5.56 12.16 -7.53
C LYS A 4 -4.13 12.60 -7.21
N TYR A 5 -3.80 12.70 -5.93
CA TYR A 5 -2.58 13.40 -5.50
C TYR A 5 -1.34 12.50 -5.39
N LEU A 6 -1.51 11.19 -5.12
CA LEU A 6 -0.37 10.27 -5.02
C LEU A 6 -0.11 9.56 -6.34
N LEU A 7 -1.15 8.98 -6.96
CA LEU A 7 -1.02 8.24 -8.22
C LEU A 7 -1.13 9.14 -9.48
N GLY A 8 -1.84 10.27 -9.42
CA GLY A 8 -2.05 11.12 -10.60
C GLY A 8 -3.01 10.53 -11.65
N THR A 9 -3.96 9.69 -11.23
CA THR A 9 -4.91 8.99 -12.12
C THR A 9 -6.31 9.59 -12.08
N SER A 10 -7.19 9.08 -12.96
CA SER A 10 -8.62 9.39 -12.92
C SER A 10 -9.17 9.14 -11.52
N ASN A 11 -9.92 10.10 -10.98
CA ASN A 11 -10.39 10.08 -9.60
C ASN A 11 -11.81 10.61 -9.49
N GLY A 12 -12.51 10.22 -8.42
CA GLY A 12 -13.91 10.57 -8.18
C GLY A 12 -14.12 11.75 -7.23
N VAL A 13 -13.15 12.66 -7.06
CA VAL A 13 -13.32 13.82 -6.17
C VAL A 13 -14.35 14.78 -6.79
N GLN A 14 -15.48 14.97 -6.11
CA GLN A 14 -16.58 15.82 -6.57
C GLN A 14 -16.54 17.25 -5.99
N GLY A 15 -15.90 17.41 -4.83
CA GLY A 15 -15.80 18.70 -4.15
C GLY A 15 -14.69 19.58 -4.72
N ASN A 16 -14.85 20.90 -4.57
CA ASN A 16 -13.82 21.87 -4.92
C ASN A 16 -12.74 21.94 -3.84
N ASP A 17 -11.50 22.20 -4.26
CA ASP A 17 -10.42 22.60 -3.35
C ASP A 17 -10.69 24.02 -2.77
N LEU A 18 -9.99 24.41 -1.70
CA LEU A 18 -10.16 25.75 -1.10
C LEU A 18 -10.01 26.84 -2.16
N GLY A 19 -11.03 27.66 -2.28
CA GLY A 19 -11.15 28.71 -3.28
C GLY A 19 -10.35 29.97 -2.92
N PRO A 20 -10.31 30.96 -3.83
CA PRO A 20 -9.61 32.22 -3.61
C PRO A 20 -10.14 33.02 -2.41
N GLN A 21 -11.41 32.84 -2.05
CA GLN A 21 -12.10 33.54 -0.97
C GLN A 21 -12.04 32.80 0.37
N ASP A 22 -11.53 31.56 0.39
CA ASP A 22 -11.46 30.75 1.59
C ASP A 22 -10.22 31.10 2.43
N ALA A 23 -10.33 30.91 3.74
CA ALA A 23 -9.22 31.10 4.66
C ALA A 23 -8.12 30.05 4.39
N LYS A 24 -6.92 30.52 4.03
CA LYS A 24 -5.77 29.66 3.74
C LYS A 24 -4.99 29.36 5.02
N PRO A 25 -4.33 28.18 5.11
CA PRO A 25 -3.48 27.86 6.24
C PRO A 25 -2.29 28.82 6.33
N VAL A 26 -1.86 29.14 7.56
CA VAL A 26 -0.69 30.01 7.82
C VAL A 26 0.61 29.24 8.05
N GLU A 27 0.53 27.97 8.44
CA GLU A 27 1.68 27.12 8.76
C GLU A 27 2.19 26.30 7.57
N VAL A 28 1.37 26.18 6.52
CA VAL A 28 1.67 25.35 5.35
C VAL A 28 1.57 26.19 4.09
N LYS A 29 2.55 26.04 3.20
CA LYS A 29 2.54 26.72 1.90
C LYS A 29 1.35 26.26 1.07
N TRP A 30 0.47 27.21 0.75
CA TRP A 30 -0.68 26.97 -0.11
C TRP A 30 -0.30 27.05 -1.60
N HIS A 31 -0.84 26.13 -2.40
CA HIS A 31 -0.70 26.11 -3.85
C HIS A 31 -2.09 26.12 -4.49
N ALA A 32 -2.32 27.00 -5.48
CA ALA A 32 -3.61 27.09 -6.16
C ALA A 32 -3.98 25.81 -6.93
N GLN A 33 -2.98 25.17 -7.53
CA GLN A 33 -3.09 23.81 -8.05
C GLN A 33 -2.18 22.92 -7.22
N GLY A 34 -2.76 21.94 -6.53
CA GLY A 34 -2.01 20.98 -5.73
C GLY A 34 -1.18 20.04 -6.63
N PRO A 35 0.00 19.61 -6.18
CA PRO A 35 0.80 18.62 -6.90
C PRO A 35 0.06 17.27 -6.95
N GLU A 36 -0.04 16.70 -8.15
CA GLU A 36 -0.63 15.39 -8.46
C GLU A 36 0.45 14.40 -8.90
N GLY A 37 0.20 13.10 -8.77
CA GLY A 37 1.16 12.06 -9.20
C GLY A 37 2.49 12.10 -8.43
N LYS A 38 2.46 12.28 -7.11
CA LYS A 38 3.66 12.43 -6.29
C LYS A 38 4.54 11.17 -6.20
N LEU A 39 3.98 9.99 -6.46
CA LEU A 39 4.73 8.74 -6.39
C LEU A 39 5.41 8.49 -7.74
N ASP A 40 6.75 8.40 -7.72
CA ASP A 40 7.51 8.02 -8.92
C ASP A 40 7.43 6.51 -9.20
N LEU A 41 7.19 5.69 -8.16
CA LEU A 41 7.09 4.23 -8.26
C LEU A 41 6.22 3.67 -7.14
N LEU A 42 5.21 2.88 -7.48
CA LEU A 42 4.41 2.10 -6.54
C LEU A 42 4.64 0.60 -6.74
N VAL A 43 5.28 -0.04 -5.76
CA VAL A 43 5.49 -1.49 -5.72
C VAL A 43 4.60 -2.10 -4.64
N THR A 44 3.83 -3.12 -5.01
CA THR A 44 2.96 -3.86 -4.07
C THR A 44 3.35 -5.33 -3.99
N LEU A 45 3.45 -5.85 -2.77
CA LEU A 45 3.59 -7.28 -2.48
C LEU A 45 2.23 -7.83 -2.06
N ASP A 46 1.70 -8.79 -2.81
CA ASP A 46 0.41 -9.41 -2.48
C ASP A 46 0.36 -10.84 -3.05
N PHE A 47 -0.33 -11.74 -2.35
CA PHE A 47 -0.57 -13.11 -2.79
C PHE A 47 -1.83 -13.20 -3.67
N ARG A 48 -2.59 -12.10 -3.79
CA ARG A 48 -3.74 -11.97 -4.70
C ARG A 48 -3.70 -10.63 -5.42
N MET A 49 -4.36 -10.55 -6.58
CA MET A 49 -4.52 -9.29 -7.30
C MET A 49 -5.53 -8.37 -6.58
N SER A 50 -5.07 -7.63 -5.58
CA SER A 50 -5.88 -6.63 -4.87
C SER A 50 -6.10 -5.37 -5.71
N THR A 51 -7.04 -4.51 -5.28
CA THR A 51 -7.26 -3.23 -5.93
C THR A 51 -6.01 -2.36 -5.90
N THR A 52 -5.19 -2.42 -4.84
CA THR A 52 -3.90 -1.74 -4.78
C THR A 52 -2.95 -2.26 -5.85
N CYS A 53 -2.86 -3.58 -6.03
CA CYS A 53 -2.04 -4.18 -7.09
C CYS A 53 -2.46 -3.70 -8.48
N LEU A 54 -3.77 -3.58 -8.74
CA LEU A 54 -4.29 -3.08 -10.02
C LEU A 54 -3.87 -1.64 -10.35
N TYR A 55 -3.57 -0.82 -9.34
CA TYR A 55 -3.07 0.55 -9.50
C TYR A 55 -1.56 0.67 -9.30
N SER A 56 -0.83 -0.44 -9.09
CA SER A 56 0.62 -0.44 -8.87
C SER A 56 1.38 -0.60 -10.17
N ASP A 57 2.59 -0.04 -10.23
CA ASP A 57 3.49 -0.20 -11.38
C ASP A 57 4.13 -1.58 -11.40
N ILE A 58 4.47 -2.10 -10.21
CA ILE A 58 5.09 -3.42 -10.03
C ILE A 58 4.33 -4.19 -8.96
N VAL A 59 4.02 -5.45 -9.26
CA VAL A 59 3.41 -6.39 -8.32
C VAL A 59 4.36 -7.56 -8.12
N LEU A 60 4.73 -7.84 -6.87
CA LEU A 60 5.59 -8.96 -6.50
C LEU A 60 4.77 -10.04 -5.78
N PRO A 61 4.83 -11.30 -6.23
CA PRO A 61 4.05 -12.38 -5.62
C PRO A 61 4.63 -12.74 -4.25
N THR A 62 3.91 -12.41 -3.17
CA THR A 62 4.30 -12.81 -1.81
C THR A 62 3.67 -14.15 -1.42
N ALA A 63 4.30 -14.87 -0.49
CA ALA A 63 3.81 -16.13 0.06
C ALA A 63 2.56 -15.91 0.93
N THR A 64 1.61 -16.83 0.87
CA THR A 64 0.47 -16.85 1.79
C THR A 64 0.92 -17.16 3.23
N TRP A 65 0.00 -17.03 4.18
CA TRP A 65 0.28 -17.34 5.59
C TRP A 65 0.62 -18.82 5.85
N TYR A 66 0.26 -19.72 4.92
CA TYR A 66 0.55 -21.15 5.01
C TYR A 66 1.83 -21.57 4.27
N GLU A 67 2.57 -20.61 3.74
CA GLU A 67 3.78 -20.85 2.94
C GLU A 67 5.01 -20.13 3.52
N LYS A 68 4.91 -19.57 4.73
CA LYS A 68 6.01 -18.84 5.38
C LYS A 68 6.05 -19.03 6.89
N ASN A 69 7.21 -18.77 7.46
CA ASN A 69 7.43 -18.78 8.90
C ASN A 69 7.41 -17.35 9.44
N ASP A 70 6.57 -17.10 10.44
CA ASP A 70 6.44 -15.80 11.11
C ASP A 70 5.81 -15.98 12.52
N LEU A 71 5.65 -14.91 13.29
CA LEU A 71 5.00 -14.92 14.60
C LEU A 71 3.79 -13.99 14.65
N ASN A 72 2.75 -14.39 15.38
CA ASN A 72 1.52 -13.61 15.57
C ASN A 72 1.12 -13.51 17.05
N THR A 73 0.63 -12.33 17.43
CA THR A 73 0.04 -11.99 18.74
C THR A 73 -1.16 -11.07 18.54
N SER A 74 -2.05 -10.99 19.54
CA SER A 74 -3.23 -10.10 19.53
C SER A 74 -3.50 -9.56 20.94
N ASP A 75 -4.07 -8.34 21.04
CA ASP A 75 -4.48 -7.73 22.32
C ASP A 75 -5.50 -8.57 23.10
N MET A 76 -6.23 -9.46 22.41
CA MET A 76 -7.33 -10.25 22.98
C MET A 76 -6.87 -11.38 23.91
N HIS A 77 -5.60 -11.77 23.86
CA HIS A 77 -5.08 -12.91 24.63
C HIS A 77 -3.56 -12.83 24.84
N PRO A 78 -3.00 -13.49 25.87
CA PRO A 78 -1.57 -13.43 26.17
C PRO A 78 -0.70 -14.44 25.40
N PHE A 79 -1.24 -15.13 24.38
CA PHE A 79 -0.50 -16.15 23.63
C PHE A 79 0.23 -15.58 22.40
N ILE A 80 1.47 -16.05 22.21
CA ILE A 80 2.24 -15.92 20.96
C ILE A 80 2.23 -17.26 20.24
N HIS A 81 2.03 -17.26 18.92
CA HIS A 81 1.98 -18.48 18.11
C HIS A 81 2.56 -18.24 16.71
N PRO A 82 3.12 -19.27 16.06
CA PRO A 82 3.75 -19.12 14.76
C PRO A 82 2.76 -19.24 13.59
N LEU A 83 3.13 -18.60 12.48
CA LEU A 83 2.79 -19.07 11.14
C LEU A 83 3.87 -20.07 10.74
N SER A 84 3.49 -21.17 10.10
CA SER A 84 4.43 -22.18 9.62
C SER A 84 4.12 -22.57 8.20
N ALA A 85 5.17 -22.74 7.39
CA ALA A 85 5.05 -23.18 6.02
C ALA A 85 4.57 -24.64 5.99
N ALA A 86 3.33 -24.85 5.57
CA ALA A 86 2.78 -26.18 5.31
C ALA A 86 3.39 -26.79 4.03
N VAL A 87 3.70 -25.94 3.05
CA VAL A 87 4.39 -26.24 1.79
C VAL A 87 5.26 -25.04 1.41
N ASP A 88 6.19 -25.24 0.48
CA ASP A 88 6.96 -24.13 -0.10
C ASP A 88 6.02 -23.16 -0.85
N PRO A 89 6.32 -21.84 -0.88
CA PRO A 89 5.56 -20.86 -1.65
C PRO A 89 5.40 -21.31 -3.09
N ALA A 90 4.16 -21.43 -3.51
CA ALA A 90 3.89 -22.00 -4.81
C ALA A 90 4.24 -21.01 -5.95
N TRP A 91 4.51 -21.54 -7.15
CA TRP A 91 4.99 -20.79 -8.32
C TRP A 91 6.29 -20.03 -8.05
N GLN A 92 6.29 -18.71 -8.23
CA GLN A 92 7.42 -17.81 -7.98
C GLN A 92 7.22 -17.00 -6.70
N GLY A 93 6.27 -17.41 -5.84
CA GLY A 93 6.02 -16.77 -4.56
C GLY A 93 7.27 -16.78 -3.69
N ARG A 94 7.46 -15.73 -2.90
CA ARG A 94 8.52 -15.63 -1.88
C ARG A 94 7.94 -14.99 -0.64
N SER A 95 8.43 -15.31 0.55
CA SER A 95 8.02 -14.59 1.75
C SER A 95 8.42 -13.11 1.65
N ASP A 96 7.67 -12.22 2.29
CA ASP A 96 8.00 -10.78 2.31
C ASP A 96 9.46 -10.54 2.74
N TRP A 97 9.92 -11.34 3.72
CA TRP A 97 11.30 -11.35 4.18
C TRP A 97 12.31 -11.62 3.06
N GLU A 98 12.16 -12.71 2.30
CA GLU A 98 13.11 -13.05 1.24
C GLU A 98 12.99 -12.09 0.04
N ILE A 99 11.82 -11.45 -0.19
CA ILE A 99 11.68 -10.42 -1.23
C ILE A 99 12.51 -9.17 -0.88
N TYR A 100 12.43 -8.69 0.36
CA TYR A 100 13.18 -7.49 0.77
C TYR A 100 14.67 -7.75 0.95
N LYS A 101 15.06 -8.97 1.31
CA LYS A 101 16.45 -9.37 1.54
C LYS A 101 17.30 -9.34 0.27
N GLY A 102 16.71 -9.65 -0.89
CA GLY A 102 17.38 -9.71 -2.19
C GLY A 102 17.89 -11.10 -2.55
#